data_AF-A0ABD3UWN4-F1
#
_entry.id   AF-A0ABD3UWN4-F1
#
_cell.length_a   1.000
_cell.length_b   1.000
_cell.length_c   1.000
_cell.angle_alpha   90.00
_cell.angle_beta   90.00
_cell.angle_gamma   90.00
#
_symmetry.space_group_name_H-M   'P 1'
#
loop_
_entity.id
_entity.type
_entity.pdbx_description
1 polymer ?
#
loop_
_entity_poly.entity_id
_entity_poly.type
_entity_poly.pdbx_seq_one_letter_code
_entity_poly.pdbx_strand_id
1 'polypeptide(L)'
;MIVATPSTSTRAPSTTIHSPTTRETTEMLIGLHTCNKALTIVEIAHNATLAHTNASDCIPGDHKSSEALVFASCYTSSTETWSKGENVMSVCSRIPLFTPIATFRPDGVYTSNGGTAGIFLGCIPNGFKFAVQDCHSGVQIKHLLTGGAFTNDPSTYFVIRW
;
A
#
# COMPACT_ATOMS: atom_id res chain seq x y z
N MET A 1 9.62 80.47 -16.49
CA MET A 1 8.56 79.56 -16.00
C MET A 1 9.08 78.14 -16.14
N ILE A 2 9.29 77.42 -15.03
CA ILE A 2 9.68 76.00 -15.03
C ILE A 2 8.65 75.29 -14.16
N VAL A 3 7.89 74.37 -14.75
CA VAL A 3 6.84 73.58 -14.10
C VAL A 3 7.49 72.33 -13.52
N ALA A 4 7.34 72.11 -12.21
CA ALA A 4 7.79 70.90 -11.54
C ALA A 4 6.60 69.95 -11.35
N THR A 5 6.71 68.71 -11.86
CA THR A 5 5.75 67.62 -11.68
C THR A 5 6.09 66.78 -10.44
N PRO A 6 5.09 66.39 -9.63
CA PRO A 6 5.33 65.49 -8.50
C PRO A 6 5.43 64.03 -8.94
N SER A 7 6.40 63.29 -8.38
CA SER A 7 6.57 61.85 -8.60
C SER A 7 5.82 61.07 -7.51
N THR A 8 4.78 60.33 -7.88
CA THR A 8 4.02 59.46 -6.97
C THR A 8 4.70 58.10 -6.85
N SER A 9 5.18 57.75 -5.66
CA SER A 9 5.81 56.45 -5.36
C SER A 9 4.75 55.45 -4.86
N THR A 10 4.42 54.46 -5.68
CA THR A 10 3.51 53.36 -5.32
C THR A 10 4.26 52.29 -4.52
N ARG A 11 3.87 52.08 -3.26
CA ARG A 11 4.41 51.02 -2.38
C ARG A 11 3.75 49.68 -2.73
N ALA A 12 4.55 48.68 -3.11
CA ALA A 12 4.06 47.33 -3.37
C ALA A 12 3.58 46.64 -2.07
N PRO A 13 2.50 45.83 -2.10
CA PRO A 13 2.06 45.06 -0.94
C PRO A 13 3.05 43.91 -0.67
N SER A 14 3.50 43.76 0.58
CA SER A 14 4.23 42.58 1.03
C SER A 14 3.26 41.41 1.22
N THR A 15 3.37 40.40 0.38
CA THR A 15 2.65 39.13 0.51
C THR A 15 3.39 38.26 1.52
N THR A 16 2.83 38.11 2.71
CA THR A 16 3.32 37.15 3.71
C THR A 16 2.92 35.74 3.26
N ILE A 17 3.88 34.99 2.69
CA ILE A 17 3.70 33.57 2.37
C ILE A 17 3.80 32.80 3.69
N HIS A 18 2.67 32.50 4.31
CA HIS A 18 2.60 31.49 5.36
C HIS A 18 2.81 30.12 4.72
N SER A 19 3.97 29.51 4.99
CA SER A 19 4.21 28.11 4.63
C SER A 19 3.22 27.23 5.38
N PRO A 20 2.50 26.31 4.72
CA PRO A 20 1.68 25.33 5.42
C PRO A 20 2.61 24.42 6.23
N THR A 21 2.50 24.50 7.55
CA THR A 21 3.16 23.59 8.49
C THR A 21 2.66 22.17 8.26
N THR A 22 3.42 21.35 7.53
CA THR A 22 3.17 19.92 7.36
C THR A 22 3.53 19.18 8.65
N ARG A 23 2.62 19.17 9.62
CA ARG A 23 2.72 18.34 10.83
C ARG A 23 1.48 17.46 10.93
N GLU A 24 1.37 16.47 10.05
CA GLU A 24 0.37 15.40 10.15
C GLU A 24 0.74 14.32 9.12
N THR A 25 1.53 13.32 9.51
CA THR A 25 1.63 11.97 8.88
C THR A 25 2.74 11.12 9.51
N THR A 26 3.71 11.73 10.20
CA THR A 26 4.82 10.96 10.81
C THR A 26 4.37 10.12 12.02
N GLU A 27 3.29 10.53 12.71
CA GLU A 27 2.78 9.82 13.90
C GLU A 27 2.02 8.52 13.58
N MET A 28 1.52 8.35 12.35
CA MET A 28 0.61 7.24 12.01
C MET A 28 1.35 5.95 11.59
N LEU A 29 2.67 6.04 11.32
CA LEU A 29 3.53 4.91 10.95
C LEU A 29 4.20 4.20 12.14
N ILE A 30 3.95 4.66 13.36
CA ILE A 30 4.48 4.00 14.56
C ILE A 30 3.59 2.79 14.84
N GLY A 31 4.17 1.59 14.87
CA GLY A 31 3.45 0.35 15.20
C GLY A 31 2.93 -0.46 14.01
N LEU A 32 3.41 -0.22 12.79
CA LEU A 32 3.14 -1.12 11.67
C LEU A 32 3.66 -2.54 11.96
N HIS A 33 2.76 -3.52 11.89
CA HIS A 33 3.14 -4.92 11.91
C HIS A 33 3.91 -5.28 10.63
N THR A 34 5.05 -5.95 10.80
CA THR A 34 5.81 -6.52 9.69
C THR A 34 5.74 -8.04 9.76
N CYS A 35 5.62 -8.66 8.60
CA CYS A 35 5.60 -10.09 8.45
C CYS A 35 7.01 -10.68 8.68
N ASN A 36 7.08 -11.95 9.02
CA ASN A 36 8.33 -12.67 9.16
C ASN A 36 9.06 -12.72 7.81
N LYS A 37 10.17 -11.98 7.75
CA LYS A 37 11.02 -11.87 6.57
C LYS A 37 11.56 -13.23 6.09
N ALA A 38 12.01 -14.08 7.01
CA ALA A 38 12.60 -15.37 6.65
C ALA A 38 11.57 -16.30 6.01
N LEU A 39 10.37 -16.40 6.61
CA LEU A 39 9.26 -17.15 6.04
C LEU A 39 8.88 -16.60 4.67
N THR A 40 8.67 -15.28 4.56
CA THR A 40 8.33 -14.65 3.27
C THR A 40 9.34 -14.99 2.17
N ILE A 41 10.65 -14.93 2.46
CA ILE A 41 11.71 -15.24 1.49
C ILE A 41 11.70 -16.72 1.10
N VAL A 42 11.53 -17.63 2.06
CA VAL A 42 11.44 -19.07 1.79
C VAL A 42 10.25 -19.37 0.87
N GLU A 43 9.10 -18.76 1.13
CA GLU A 43 7.90 -18.99 0.32
C GLU A 43 8.06 -18.47 -1.11
N ILE A 44 8.66 -17.27 -1.29
CA ILE A 44 9.01 -16.76 -2.63
C ILE A 44 9.99 -17.70 -3.33
N ALA A 45 10.99 -18.22 -2.61
CA ALA A 45 12.01 -19.09 -3.19
C ALA A 45 11.47 -20.47 -3.58
N HIS A 46 10.54 -21.01 -2.80
CA HIS A 46 9.85 -22.26 -3.10
C HIS A 46 8.96 -22.15 -4.33
N ASN A 47 8.39 -20.96 -4.59
CA ASN A 47 7.49 -20.71 -5.72
C ASN A 47 6.36 -21.77 -5.80
N ALA A 48 5.87 -22.21 -4.64
CA ALA A 48 4.79 -23.17 -4.51
C ALA A 48 3.53 -22.44 -4.04
N THR A 49 2.37 -23.04 -4.30
CA THR A 49 1.10 -22.54 -3.79
C THR A 49 1.03 -22.80 -2.29
N LEU A 50 0.83 -21.73 -1.52
CA LEU A 50 0.66 -21.81 -0.08
C LEU A 50 -0.77 -22.19 0.26
N ALA A 51 -0.92 -23.30 0.97
CA ALA A 51 -2.17 -23.65 1.61
C ALA A 51 -2.18 -23.11 3.04
N HIS A 52 -3.24 -22.37 3.39
CA HIS A 52 -3.52 -22.00 4.77
C HIS A 52 -5.00 -22.26 5.06
N THR A 53 -5.31 -22.82 6.23
CA THR A 53 -6.69 -23.24 6.58
C THR A 53 -7.67 -22.07 6.60
N ASN A 54 -7.19 -20.88 6.96
CA ASN A 54 -8.01 -19.68 7.09
C ASN A 54 -8.10 -18.89 5.78
N ALA A 55 -7.35 -19.28 4.74
CA ALA A 55 -7.44 -18.66 3.44
C ALA A 55 -8.66 -19.19 2.67
N SER A 56 -9.31 -18.28 1.96
CA SER A 56 -10.42 -18.63 1.08
C SER A 56 -9.94 -19.54 -0.05
N ASP A 57 -10.82 -20.43 -0.49
CA ASP A 57 -10.57 -21.26 -1.67
C ASP A 57 -10.73 -20.44 -2.94
N CYS A 58 -9.81 -20.64 -3.88
CA CYS A 58 -9.98 -20.19 -5.24
C CYS A 58 -11.05 -21.03 -5.93
N ILE A 59 -11.84 -20.41 -6.81
CA ILE A 59 -12.82 -21.12 -7.62
C ILE A 59 -12.26 -21.31 -9.03
N PRO A 60 -12.17 -22.55 -9.57
CA PRO A 60 -12.48 -23.84 -8.93
C PRO A 60 -11.27 -24.49 -8.19
N GLY A 61 -11.42 -24.71 -6.89
CA GLY A 61 -11.14 -25.99 -6.21
C GLY A 61 -9.82 -26.18 -5.48
N ASP A 62 -8.66 -25.93 -6.11
CA ASP A 62 -7.43 -26.59 -5.64
C ASP A 62 -6.39 -25.66 -5.01
N HIS A 63 -6.60 -24.34 -5.09
CA HIS A 63 -5.65 -23.34 -4.62
C HIS A 63 -6.28 -22.42 -3.57
N LYS A 64 -5.44 -21.88 -2.69
CA LYS A 64 -5.85 -20.87 -1.72
C LYS A 64 -5.64 -19.46 -2.26
N SER A 65 -6.49 -18.55 -1.85
CA SER A 65 -6.43 -17.14 -2.21
C SER A 65 -5.13 -16.48 -1.74
N SER A 66 -4.89 -15.27 -2.24
CA SER A 66 -3.71 -14.46 -1.93
C SER A 66 -3.46 -14.22 -0.42
N GLU A 67 -4.51 -14.34 0.41
CA GLU A 67 -4.47 -14.18 1.86
C GLU A 67 -3.58 -15.21 2.57
N ALA A 68 -3.41 -16.41 1.99
CA ALA A 68 -2.66 -17.49 2.62
C ALA A 68 -1.21 -17.10 2.89
N LEU A 69 -0.59 -16.31 1.99
CA LEU A 69 0.76 -15.78 2.20
C LEU A 69 0.82 -14.84 3.41
N VAL A 70 -0.18 -13.97 3.56
CA VAL A 70 -0.27 -13.03 4.69
C VAL A 70 -0.52 -13.77 5.99
N PHE A 71 -1.41 -14.77 6.02
CA PHE A 71 -1.62 -15.61 7.20
C PHE A 71 -0.36 -16.36 7.62
N ALA A 72 0.31 -17.02 6.67
CA ALA A 72 1.51 -17.79 6.94
C ALA A 72 2.68 -16.92 7.43
N SER A 73 2.83 -15.71 6.89
CA SER A 73 4.00 -14.88 7.15
C SER A 73 3.80 -13.85 8.26
N CYS A 74 2.57 -13.38 8.49
CA CYS A 74 2.29 -12.24 9.36
C CYS A 74 1.55 -12.62 10.64
N TYR A 75 1.24 -13.92 10.84
CA TYR A 75 0.56 -14.45 12.02
C TYR A 75 -0.82 -13.82 12.32
N THR A 76 -1.47 -13.26 11.29
CA THR A 76 -2.89 -12.91 11.35
C THR A 76 -3.73 -14.18 11.14
N SER A 77 -4.91 -14.24 11.75
CA SER A 77 -5.77 -15.42 11.71
C SER A 77 -7.02 -15.28 10.82
N SER A 78 -7.50 -14.06 10.55
CA SER A 78 -8.73 -13.85 9.76
C SER A 78 -8.73 -12.49 9.06
N THR A 79 -9.25 -12.45 7.83
CA THR A 79 -9.45 -11.21 7.09
C THR A 79 -10.57 -10.33 7.65
N GLU A 80 -11.44 -10.88 8.48
CA GLU A 80 -12.49 -10.10 9.18
C GLU A 80 -11.91 -9.09 10.18
N THR A 81 -10.70 -9.36 10.67
CA THR A 81 -9.98 -8.45 11.57
C THR A 81 -9.21 -7.36 10.81
N TRP A 82 -9.10 -7.49 9.49
CA TRP A 82 -8.32 -6.57 8.69
C TRP A 82 -9.06 -5.25 8.52
N SER A 83 -8.37 -4.18 8.91
CA SER A 83 -8.79 -2.81 8.68
C SER A 83 -7.87 -2.12 7.68
N LYS A 84 -8.47 -1.21 6.93
CA LYS A 84 -7.78 -0.39 5.91
C LYS A 84 -6.89 0.65 6.58
N GLY A 85 -5.58 0.51 6.40
CA GLY A 85 -4.59 1.51 6.79
C GLY A 85 -4.36 2.58 5.71
N GLU A 86 -3.14 3.11 5.69
CA GLU A 86 -2.70 4.10 4.71
C GLU A 86 -2.54 3.49 3.32
N ASN A 87 -2.77 4.32 2.31
CA ASN A 87 -2.55 3.94 0.92
C ASN A 87 -1.06 3.70 0.66
N VAL A 88 -0.72 2.55 0.08
CA VAL A 88 0.68 2.15 -0.15
C VAL A 88 1.43 3.20 -0.97
N MET A 89 0.80 3.77 -2.00
CA MET A 89 1.44 4.79 -2.85
C MET A 89 1.66 6.11 -2.11
N SER A 90 0.78 6.51 -1.19
CA SER A 90 0.93 7.77 -0.45
C SER A 90 2.01 7.72 0.64
N VAL A 91 2.30 6.53 1.17
CA VAL A 91 3.30 6.31 2.22
C VAL A 91 4.47 5.43 1.79
N CYS A 92 4.63 5.18 0.49
CA CYS A 92 5.51 4.13 -0.03
C CYS A 92 6.95 4.20 0.52
N SER A 93 7.55 5.39 0.55
CA SER A 93 8.92 5.59 1.05
C SER A 93 9.08 5.41 2.56
N ARG A 94 7.98 5.33 3.30
CA ARG A 94 7.95 5.27 4.77
C ARG A 94 7.51 3.91 5.29
N ILE A 95 6.73 3.15 4.52
CA ILE A 95 6.29 1.82 4.96
C ILE A 95 7.47 0.85 5.02
N PRO A 96 7.65 0.12 6.14
CA PRO A 96 8.70 -0.88 6.25
C PRO A 96 8.57 -1.96 5.17
N LEU A 97 9.70 -2.53 4.76
CA LEU A 97 9.68 -3.77 3.98
C LEU A 97 8.99 -4.88 4.78
N PHE A 98 8.38 -5.81 4.07
CA PHE A 98 7.60 -6.91 4.66
C PHE A 98 6.33 -6.47 5.38
N THR A 99 5.81 -5.27 5.04
CA THR A 99 4.49 -4.82 5.52
C THR A 99 3.37 -5.58 4.79
N PRO A 100 2.36 -6.10 5.50
CA PRO A 100 1.19 -6.71 4.90
C PRO A 100 0.34 -5.65 4.18
N ILE A 101 -0.03 -5.90 2.94
CA ILE A 101 -0.84 -4.99 2.11
C ILE A 101 -1.98 -5.74 1.43
N ALA A 102 -3.10 -5.06 1.21
CA ALA A 102 -4.20 -5.62 0.43
C ALA A 102 -4.96 -4.53 -0.32
N THR A 103 -5.71 -4.96 -1.33
CA THR A 103 -6.71 -4.12 -1.97
C THR A 103 -7.90 -3.93 -1.03
N PHE A 104 -8.37 -2.69 -0.89
CA PHE A 104 -9.62 -2.41 -0.18
C PHE A 104 -10.60 -1.67 -1.08
N ARG A 105 -11.87 -2.03 -0.96
CA ARG A 105 -12.96 -1.33 -1.66
C ARG A 105 -13.12 0.11 -1.13
N PRO A 106 -13.88 0.98 -1.83
CA PRO A 106 -14.11 2.35 -1.39
C PRO A 106 -14.74 2.46 0.01
N ASP A 107 -15.57 1.48 0.39
CA ASP A 107 -16.18 1.35 1.72
C ASP A 107 -15.20 0.89 2.82
N GLY A 108 -13.95 0.61 2.47
CA GLY A 108 -12.92 0.19 3.41
C GLY A 108 -12.90 -1.29 3.72
N VAL A 109 -13.67 -2.11 2.99
CA VAL A 109 -13.79 -3.55 3.23
C VAL A 109 -12.85 -4.35 2.31
N TYR A 110 -12.18 -5.35 2.88
CA TYR A 110 -11.45 -6.37 2.11
C TYR A 110 -12.41 -7.49 1.68
N THR A 111 -12.24 -7.99 0.46
CA THR A 111 -13.05 -9.11 -0.07
C THR A 111 -12.14 -10.22 -0.58
N SER A 112 -12.20 -11.40 0.04
CA SER A 112 -11.38 -12.56 -0.35
C SER A 112 -11.57 -13.00 -1.82
N ASN A 113 -12.80 -12.93 -2.33
CA ASN A 113 -13.16 -13.34 -3.70
C ASN A 113 -13.20 -12.15 -4.67
N GLY A 114 -12.09 -11.43 -4.80
CA GLY A 114 -11.98 -10.28 -5.71
C GLY A 114 -10.93 -9.25 -5.29
N GLY A 115 -10.44 -9.36 -4.07
CA GLY A 115 -9.30 -8.61 -3.57
C GLY A 115 -7.99 -9.40 -3.70
N THR A 116 -6.89 -8.66 -3.62
CA THR A 116 -5.53 -9.21 -3.59
C THR A 116 -4.86 -8.78 -2.31
N ALA A 117 -4.21 -9.71 -1.62
CA ALA A 117 -3.40 -9.48 -0.44
C ALA A 117 -1.95 -9.96 -0.69
N GLY A 118 -0.99 -9.40 0.03
CA GLY A 118 0.40 -9.79 -0.12
C GLY A 118 1.31 -9.02 0.82
N ILE A 119 2.61 -9.07 0.52
CA ILE A 119 3.65 -8.54 1.40
C ILE A 119 4.50 -7.55 0.62
N PHE A 120 4.52 -6.29 1.05
CA PHE A 120 5.24 -5.20 0.42
C PHE A 120 6.76 -5.45 0.42
N LEU A 121 7.41 -5.27 -0.73
CA LEU A 121 8.85 -5.48 -0.92
C LEU A 121 9.61 -4.22 -1.37
N GLY A 122 8.91 -3.10 -1.57
CA GLY A 122 9.54 -1.82 -1.88
C GLY A 122 8.84 -1.05 -2.99
N CYS A 123 9.14 0.25 -3.05
CA CYS A 123 8.67 1.12 -4.12
C CYS A 123 9.45 0.93 -5.41
N ILE A 124 8.79 1.20 -6.52
CA ILE A 124 9.40 1.35 -7.83
C ILE A 124 8.84 2.64 -8.47
N PRO A 125 9.46 3.18 -9.54
CA PRO A 125 8.88 4.31 -10.26
C PRO A 125 7.43 4.01 -10.66
N ASN A 126 6.51 4.91 -10.31
CA ASN A 126 5.07 4.79 -10.60
C ASN A 126 4.40 3.54 -10.01
N GLY A 127 4.91 3.00 -8.90
CA GLY A 127 4.35 1.79 -8.35
C GLY A 127 5.06 1.22 -7.12
N PHE A 128 4.83 -0.07 -6.88
CA PHE A 128 5.56 -0.86 -5.91
C PHE A 128 5.68 -2.31 -6.36
N LYS A 129 6.57 -3.05 -5.70
CA LYS A 129 6.68 -4.50 -5.81
C LYS A 129 6.27 -5.17 -4.51
N PHE A 130 5.66 -6.33 -4.64
CA PHE A 130 5.15 -7.09 -3.50
C PHE A 130 5.17 -8.58 -3.81
N ALA A 131 5.31 -9.39 -2.76
CA ALA A 131 5.13 -10.83 -2.83
C ALA A 131 3.65 -11.15 -2.73
N VAL A 132 3.19 -12.03 -3.60
CA VAL A 132 1.78 -12.41 -3.70
C VAL A 132 1.69 -13.80 -4.32
N GLN A 133 0.70 -14.57 -3.90
CA GLN A 133 0.25 -15.70 -4.68
C GLN A 133 -1.11 -15.38 -5.32
N ASP A 134 -1.40 -16.05 -6.42
CA ASP A 134 -2.74 -16.03 -7.01
C ASP A 134 -3.30 -17.44 -7.10
N CYS A 135 -4.52 -17.55 -7.61
CA CYS A 135 -5.23 -18.82 -7.69
C CYS A 135 -4.61 -19.86 -8.63
N HIS A 136 -3.59 -19.50 -9.41
CA HIS A 136 -3.01 -20.39 -10.41
C HIS A 136 -1.48 -20.52 -10.29
N SER A 137 -0.87 -19.74 -9.40
CA SER A 137 0.58 -19.61 -9.30
C SER A 137 1.02 -19.59 -7.86
N GLY A 138 2.20 -20.15 -7.61
CA GLY A 138 2.87 -20.02 -6.32
C GLY A 138 3.22 -18.58 -5.95
N VAL A 139 3.85 -18.43 -4.79
CA VAL A 139 4.28 -17.12 -4.31
C VAL A 139 5.33 -16.53 -5.25
N GLN A 140 5.03 -15.34 -5.77
CA GLN A 140 5.84 -14.64 -6.76
C GLN A 140 5.94 -13.15 -6.43
N ILE A 141 6.95 -12.50 -7.00
CA ILE A 141 7.10 -11.04 -6.91
C ILE A 141 6.35 -10.41 -8.08
N LYS A 142 5.35 -9.58 -7.79
CA LYS A 142 4.67 -8.77 -8.81
C LYS A 142 5.06 -7.30 -8.70
N HIS A 143 5.13 -6.65 -9.85
CA HIS A 143 5.29 -5.20 -9.96
C HIS A 143 3.94 -4.61 -10.32
N LEU A 144 3.44 -3.71 -9.47
CA LEU A 144 2.21 -2.96 -9.73
C LEU A 144 2.57 -1.56 -10.17
N LEU A 145 2.15 -1.22 -11.39
CA LEU A 145 2.33 0.10 -11.98
C LEU A 145 0.98 0.78 -12.11
N THR A 146 0.95 2.10 -11.96
CA THR A 146 -0.28 2.90 -12.14
C THR A 146 -0.94 2.65 -13.51
N GLY A 147 -2.27 2.57 -13.53
CA GLY A 147 -3.06 2.48 -14.77
C GLY A 147 -3.67 1.11 -15.08
N GLY A 148 -3.64 0.16 -14.13
CA GLY A 148 -4.28 -1.15 -14.27
C GLY A 148 -5.76 -1.20 -13.84
N ALA A 149 -6.40 -2.37 -14.00
CA ALA A 149 -7.69 -2.70 -13.39
C ALA A 149 -7.57 -2.78 -11.84
N PHE A 150 -8.66 -2.86 -11.07
CA PHE A 150 -8.66 -2.74 -9.59
C PHE A 150 -7.51 -3.47 -8.86
N THR A 151 -7.34 -4.78 -9.05
CA THR A 151 -6.25 -5.57 -8.42
C THR A 151 -4.87 -5.32 -9.02
N ASN A 152 -4.81 -4.64 -10.16
CA ASN A 152 -3.60 -4.22 -10.86
C ASN A 152 -3.35 -2.70 -10.73
N ASP A 153 -4.18 -1.99 -9.97
CA ASP A 153 -4.04 -0.56 -9.73
C ASP A 153 -3.43 -0.34 -8.34
N PRO A 154 -2.20 0.17 -8.24
CA PRO A 154 -1.56 0.42 -6.95
C PRO A 154 -2.32 1.42 -6.07
N SER A 155 -3.23 2.22 -6.64
CA SER A 155 -4.08 3.15 -5.88
C SER A 155 -5.10 2.44 -4.96
N THR A 156 -5.39 1.17 -5.22
CA THR A 156 -6.37 0.38 -4.45
C THR A 156 -5.74 -0.36 -3.27
N TYR A 157 -4.42 -0.35 -3.16
CA TYR A 157 -3.67 -1.06 -2.13
C TYR A 157 -3.42 -0.19 -0.90
N PHE A 158 -3.71 -0.77 0.25
CA PHE A 158 -3.53 -0.16 1.56
C PHE A 158 -2.79 -1.12 2.47
N VAL A 159 -2.11 -0.56 3.47
CA VAL A 159 -1.55 -1.30 4.59
C VAL A 159 -2.68 -2.06 5.30
N ILE A 160 -2.46 -3.34 5.61
CA ILE A 160 -3.36 -4.12 6.46
C ILE A 160 -3.03 -3.83 7.92
N ARG A 161 -4.06 -3.56 8.73
CA ARG A 161 -3.98 -3.44 10.19
C ARG A 161 -4.92 -4.45 10.86
N TRP A 162 -4.53 -5.00 12.00
CA TRP A 162 -5.36 -5.87 12.85
C TRP A 162 -4.90 -5.76 14.31
#